data_AF-A0A939B3S5-F1
#
_entry.id   AF-A0A939B3S5-F1
#
_cell.length_a   1.000
_cell.length_b   1.000
_cell.length_c   1.000
_cell.angle_alpha   90.00
_cell.angle_beta   90.00
_cell.angle_gamma   90.00
#
_symmetry.space_group_name_H-M   'P 1'
#
loop_
_entity.id
_entity.type
_entity.pdbx_description
1 polymer ?
#
loop_
_entity_poly.entity_id
_entity_poly.type
_entity_poly.pdbx_seq_one_letter_code
_entity_poly.pdbx_strand_id
1 'polypeptide(L)'
;MNKELQIDDLTRGINDEEHMFNETERQEQEAPAPEAREHNTAHPGDKCWQDFMAYLEVPADGDGKAGRLVCKLDRDLADSLDDCDIRGRCRSDLVNAIVRSFFENHLSRLAQYRREKKSLFNNYNPESHA
;
A
#
# COMPACT_ATOMS: atom_id res chain seq x y z
N MET A 1 -24.22 48.60 27.76
CA MET A 1 -25.07 47.58 28.41
C MET A 1 -25.01 46.34 27.52
N ASN A 2 -24.15 45.39 27.87
CA ASN A 2 -23.96 44.13 27.16
C ASN A 2 -25.17 43.24 27.40
N LYS A 3 -25.80 42.73 26.34
CA LYS A 3 -26.79 41.64 26.45
C LYS A 3 -26.05 40.35 26.15
N GLU A 4 -25.72 39.62 27.21
CA GLU A 4 -25.22 38.26 27.15
C GLU A 4 -26.31 37.37 26.53
N LEU A 5 -25.98 36.67 25.46
CA LEU A 5 -26.80 35.59 24.91
C LEU A 5 -26.66 34.40 25.87
N GLN A 6 -27.74 34.08 26.59
CA GLN A 6 -27.79 32.97 27.54
C GLN A 6 -27.77 31.63 26.80
N ILE A 7 -26.92 30.71 27.25
CA ILE A 7 -26.65 29.38 26.67
C ILE A 7 -27.79 28.38 26.95
N ASP A 8 -28.89 28.82 27.59
CA ASP A 8 -29.92 27.96 28.16
C ASP A 8 -31.02 27.46 27.18
N ASP A 9 -30.87 27.68 25.87
CA ASP A 9 -31.87 27.27 24.86
C ASP A 9 -31.47 26.02 24.03
N LEU A 10 -30.35 25.36 24.33
CA LEU A 10 -29.86 24.23 23.52
C LEU A 10 -30.20 22.80 24.02
N THR A 11 -30.93 22.65 25.13
CA THR A 11 -31.22 21.32 25.73
C THR A 11 -32.70 20.94 25.78
N ARG A 12 -33.61 21.73 25.19
CA ARG A 12 -35.02 21.33 25.03
C ARG A 12 -35.20 20.32 23.90
N GLY A 13 -34.90 19.05 24.17
CA GLY A 13 -35.21 17.97 23.24
C GLY A 13 -34.73 16.57 23.60
N ILE A 14 -34.29 16.31 24.84
CA ILE A 14 -33.85 14.97 25.25
C ILE A 14 -34.54 14.57 26.56
N ASN A 15 -35.78 14.11 26.44
CA ASN A 15 -36.56 13.30 27.39
C ASN A 15 -37.60 12.60 26.51
N ASP A 16 -37.89 11.31 26.53
CA ASP A 16 -37.74 10.25 27.52
C ASP A 16 -37.84 8.91 26.75
N GLU A 17 -36.97 7.92 26.99
CA GLU A 17 -37.38 6.51 26.89
C GLU A 17 -36.73 5.69 28.02
N GLU A 18 -37.58 4.99 28.76
CA GLU A 18 -37.35 4.39 30.06
C GLU A 18 -36.26 3.31 30.09
N HIS A 19 -35.46 3.41 31.14
CA HIS A 19 -34.45 2.46 31.57
C HIS A 19 -35.10 1.32 32.39
N MET A 20 -35.35 0.17 31.75
CA MET A 20 -35.73 -1.07 32.45
C MET A 20 -34.53 -2.03 32.50
N PHE A 21 -33.78 -1.97 33.60
CA PHE A 21 -32.79 -3.00 33.96
C PHE A 21 -33.51 -4.15 34.63
N ASN A 22 -33.48 -5.34 34.01
CA ASN A 22 -33.68 -6.60 34.72
C ASN A 22 -32.39 -7.42 34.57
N GLU A 23 -31.62 -7.41 35.66
CA GLU A 23 -30.39 -8.14 35.87
C GLU A 23 -30.73 -9.51 36.45
N THR A 24 -30.54 -10.58 35.66
CA THR A 24 -30.40 -12.03 35.97
C THR A 24 -30.76 -12.71 34.64
N GLU A 25 -29.83 -13.25 33.86
CA GLU A 25 -29.35 -14.62 34.02
C GLU A 25 -27.91 -14.77 33.49
N ARG A 26 -27.17 -15.60 34.23
CA ARG A 26 -25.78 -16.01 34.00
C ARG A 26 -25.67 -16.94 32.79
N GLN A 27 -24.47 -16.91 32.20
CA GLN A 27 -23.79 -18.01 31.49
C GLN A 27 -24.49 -18.53 30.23
N GLU A 28 -23.89 -18.27 29.06
CA GLU A 28 -23.13 -19.28 28.31
C GLU A 28 -22.66 -18.72 26.96
N GLN A 29 -21.46 -19.17 26.56
CA GLN A 29 -20.87 -19.14 25.21
C GLN A 29 -20.07 -17.90 24.80
N GLU A 30 -18.79 -17.96 25.19
CA GLU A 30 -17.65 -17.67 24.32
C GLU A 30 -17.94 -18.07 22.86
N ALA A 31 -17.91 -17.08 21.98
CA ALA A 31 -17.40 -17.25 20.63
C ALA A 31 -16.47 -16.06 20.38
N PRO A 32 -15.17 -16.26 20.12
CA PRO A 32 -14.32 -15.16 19.69
C PRO A 32 -14.87 -14.68 18.35
N ALA A 33 -14.92 -13.36 18.17
CA ALA A 33 -15.22 -12.73 16.88
C ALA A 33 -14.42 -13.43 15.77
N PRO A 34 -15.00 -13.66 14.58
CA PRO A 34 -14.24 -14.27 13.51
C PRO A 34 -13.13 -13.29 13.16
N GLU A 35 -11.91 -13.62 13.57
CA GLU A 35 -10.70 -13.15 12.94
C GLU A 35 -10.96 -13.23 11.44
N ALA A 36 -10.82 -12.09 10.77
CA ALA A 36 -10.88 -12.02 9.33
C ALA A 36 -9.91 -13.07 8.81
N ARG A 37 -10.46 -14.22 8.40
CA ARG A 37 -9.71 -15.24 7.70
C ARG A 37 -9.25 -14.54 6.45
N GLU A 38 -7.98 -14.14 6.44
CA GLU A 38 -7.25 -13.77 5.24
C GLU A 38 -7.31 -14.99 4.33
N HIS A 39 -8.38 -15.07 3.56
CA HIS A 39 -8.46 -15.94 2.41
C HIS A 39 -7.36 -15.44 1.49
N ASN A 40 -6.22 -16.13 1.55
CA ASN A 40 -5.12 -16.09 0.61
C ASN A 40 -5.62 -16.58 -0.76
N THR A 41 -6.52 -15.83 -1.38
CA THR A 41 -6.71 -15.84 -2.81
C THR A 41 -5.90 -14.67 -3.32
N ALA A 42 -4.61 -14.92 -3.58
CA ALA A 42 -3.70 -13.90 -4.06
C ALA A 42 -4.31 -13.21 -5.29
N HIS A 43 -4.71 -11.96 -5.15
CA HIS A 43 -5.12 -11.16 -6.29
C HIS A 43 -3.90 -10.98 -7.20
N PRO A 44 -4.06 -10.81 -8.53
CA PRO A 44 -2.93 -10.55 -9.42
C PRO A 44 -2.07 -9.34 -8.98
N GLY A 45 -2.65 -8.40 -8.21
CA GLY A 45 -1.92 -7.30 -7.58
C GLY A 45 -0.95 -7.73 -6.46
N ASP A 46 -1.19 -8.86 -5.82
CA ASP A 46 -0.43 -9.34 -4.68
C ASP A 46 0.97 -9.82 -5.10
N LYS A 47 1.09 -10.43 -6.29
CA LYS A 47 2.41 -10.81 -6.82
C LYS A 47 3.28 -9.60 -7.13
N CYS A 48 2.72 -8.59 -7.82
CA CYS A 48 3.44 -7.35 -8.14
C CYS A 48 3.90 -6.63 -6.86
N TRP A 49 3.04 -6.62 -5.84
CA TRP A 49 3.37 -6.06 -4.53
C TRP A 49 4.45 -6.85 -3.78
N GLN A 50 4.37 -8.18 -3.79
CA GLN A 50 5.38 -9.05 -3.20
C GLN A 50 6.75 -8.87 -3.88
N ASP A 51 6.78 -8.85 -5.21
CA ASP A 51 8.00 -8.60 -5.98
C ASP A 51 8.59 -7.22 -5.66
N PHE A 52 7.73 -6.19 -5.55
CA PHE A 52 8.13 -4.85 -5.13
C PHE A 52 8.79 -4.85 -3.75
N MET A 53 8.17 -5.51 -2.76
CA MET A 53 8.74 -5.62 -1.41
C MET A 53 10.06 -6.38 -1.41
N ALA A 54 10.19 -7.45 -2.20
CA ALA A 54 11.44 -8.19 -2.35
C ALA A 54 12.56 -7.31 -2.93
N TYR A 55 12.26 -6.53 -3.99
CA TYR A 55 13.24 -5.59 -4.56
C TYR A 55 13.64 -4.47 -3.60
N LEU A 56 12.81 -4.13 -2.61
CA LEU A 56 13.16 -3.21 -1.52
C LEU A 56 13.96 -3.87 -0.39
N GLU A 57 14.08 -5.18 -0.32
CA GLU A 57 14.90 -5.85 0.71
C GLU A 57 16.33 -6.06 0.24
N VAL A 58 16.55 -6.13 -1.08
CA VAL A 58 17.89 -6.34 -1.65
C VAL A 58 18.82 -5.21 -1.19
N PRO A 59 19.88 -5.53 -0.42
CA PRO A 59 20.89 -4.56 -0.06
C PRO A 59 21.55 -4.04 -1.33
N ALA A 60 21.71 -2.73 -1.42
CA ALA A 60 22.53 -2.19 -2.49
C ALA A 60 23.98 -2.31 -2.05
N ASP A 61 24.62 -3.44 -2.35
CA ASP A 61 26.07 -3.59 -2.17
C ASP A 61 26.80 -2.46 -2.90
N GLY A 62 27.95 -2.05 -2.37
CA GLY A 62 28.56 -0.72 -2.55
C GLY A 62 28.70 -0.14 -3.95
N ASP A 63 28.58 -0.95 -5.02
CA ASP A 63 28.61 -0.52 -6.43
C ASP A 63 27.20 -0.41 -7.07
N GLY A 64 26.18 -1.07 -6.52
CA GLY A 64 24.83 -1.16 -7.11
C GLY A 64 24.05 0.16 -7.16
N LYS A 65 24.47 1.18 -6.39
CA LYS A 65 23.92 2.54 -6.47
C LYS A 65 24.68 3.44 -7.44
N ALA A 66 25.96 3.14 -7.74
CA ALA A 66 26.82 4.00 -8.54
C ALA A 66 26.37 4.06 -10.02
N GLY A 67 25.76 3.00 -10.53
CA GLY A 67 25.22 2.94 -11.89
C GLY A 67 23.82 3.54 -12.06
N ARG A 68 23.20 4.12 -11.02
CA ARG A 68 21.84 4.65 -11.12
C ARG A 68 21.82 5.97 -11.87
N LEU A 69 20.86 6.08 -12.79
CA LEU A 69 20.62 7.30 -13.54
C LEU A 69 19.60 8.18 -12.84
N VAL A 70 19.68 9.49 -13.08
CA VAL A 70 18.66 10.46 -12.65
C VAL A 70 17.57 10.55 -13.71
N CYS A 71 16.31 10.37 -13.31
CA CYS A 71 15.14 10.61 -14.15
C CYS A 71 14.26 11.72 -13.56
N LYS A 72 13.44 12.35 -14.42
CA LYS A 72 12.41 13.30 -13.98
C LYS A 72 11.12 12.54 -13.70
N LEU A 73 10.44 12.93 -12.63
CA LEU A 73 9.10 12.47 -12.24
C LEU A 73 8.19 13.68 -12.12
N ASP A 74 6.90 13.45 -12.35
CA ASP A 74 5.88 14.45 -12.06
C ASP A 74 5.85 14.75 -10.56
N ARG A 75 5.52 16.00 -10.21
CA ARG A 75 5.62 16.49 -8.83
C ARG A 75 4.72 15.71 -7.88
N ASP A 76 3.47 15.50 -8.26
CA ASP A 76 2.49 14.76 -7.47
C ASP A 76 2.91 13.32 -7.20
N LEU A 77 3.52 12.65 -8.19
CA LEU A 77 4.09 11.31 -7.99
C LEU A 77 5.29 11.35 -7.04
N ALA A 78 6.16 12.34 -7.16
CA ALA A 78 7.31 12.49 -6.28
C ALA A 78 6.87 12.76 -4.84
N ASP A 79 5.91 13.66 -4.63
CA ASP A 79 5.34 14.01 -3.32
C ASP A 79 4.66 12.78 -2.70
N SER A 80 3.84 12.06 -3.47
CA SER A 80 3.16 10.83 -3.00
C SER A 80 4.16 9.74 -2.57
N LEU A 81 5.31 9.65 -3.24
CA LEU A 81 6.37 8.71 -2.86
C LEU A 81 7.15 9.18 -1.62
N ASP A 82 7.34 10.48 -1.46
CA ASP A 82 8.03 11.06 -0.30
C ASP A 82 7.17 10.95 0.98
N ASP A 83 5.84 10.94 0.86
CA ASP A 83 4.91 10.69 1.97
C ASP A 83 4.90 9.23 2.46
N CYS A 84 5.48 8.29 1.68
CA CYS A 84 5.53 6.88 2.04
C CYS A 84 6.77 6.54 2.90
N ASP A 85 6.58 6.20 4.17
CA ASP A 85 7.63 5.56 4.98
C ASP A 85 7.58 4.03 4.87
N ILE A 86 8.27 3.49 3.85
CA ILE A 86 8.40 2.05 3.65
C ILE A 86 9.82 1.65 4.01
N ARG A 87 10.00 1.13 5.23
CA ARG A 87 11.27 0.56 5.73
C ARG A 87 12.45 1.51 5.61
N GLY A 88 12.23 2.82 5.76
CA GLY A 88 13.28 3.85 5.65
C GLY A 88 13.94 3.93 4.27
N ARG A 89 13.29 3.43 3.21
CA ARG A 89 13.79 3.49 1.83
C ARG A 89 13.52 4.87 1.23
N CYS A 90 14.52 5.43 0.54
CA CYS A 90 14.35 6.74 -0.09
C CYS A 90 13.53 6.65 -1.39
N ARG A 91 13.02 7.78 -1.87
CA ARG A 91 12.28 7.86 -3.14
C ARG A 91 12.97 7.14 -4.31
N SER A 92 14.29 7.28 -4.47
CA SER A 92 15.02 6.59 -5.56
C SER A 92 14.98 5.07 -5.42
N ASP A 93 14.99 4.55 -4.19
CA ASP A 93 14.84 3.12 -3.94
C ASP A 93 13.42 2.65 -4.25
N LEU A 94 12.40 3.41 -3.82
CA LEU A 94 10.99 3.12 -4.12
C LEU A 94 10.75 3.07 -5.63
N VAL A 95 11.18 4.11 -6.36
CA VAL A 95 11.04 4.19 -7.82
C VAL A 95 11.74 3.00 -8.50
N ASN A 96 12.97 2.69 -8.09
CA ASN A 96 13.71 1.58 -8.69
C ASN A 96 13.04 0.22 -8.44
N ALA A 97 12.48 0.01 -7.24
CA ALA A 97 11.75 -1.22 -6.93
C ALA A 97 10.42 -1.31 -7.69
N ILE A 98 9.67 -0.22 -7.81
CA ILE A 98 8.43 -0.15 -8.61
C ILE A 98 8.73 -0.51 -10.06
N VAL A 99 9.75 0.11 -10.66
CA VAL A 99 10.13 -0.15 -12.06
C VAL A 99 10.59 -1.60 -12.23
N ARG A 100 11.39 -2.14 -11.30
CA ARG A 100 11.82 -3.55 -11.36
C ARG A 100 10.65 -4.52 -11.27
N SER A 101 9.75 -4.32 -10.32
CA SER A 101 8.55 -5.15 -10.18
C SER A 101 7.67 -5.09 -11.42
N PHE A 102 7.47 -3.90 -11.98
CA PHE A 102 6.70 -3.74 -13.23
C PHE A 102 7.35 -4.48 -14.39
N PHE A 103 8.67 -4.37 -14.56
CA PHE A 103 9.40 -5.06 -15.62
C PHE A 103 9.33 -6.59 -15.45
N GLU A 104 9.52 -7.12 -14.23
CA GLU A 104 9.42 -8.55 -13.94
C GLU A 104 8.06 -9.12 -14.37
N ASN A 105 6.96 -8.42 -14.04
CA ASN A 105 5.60 -8.88 -14.28
C ASN A 105 5.11 -8.66 -15.72
N HIS A 106 5.80 -7.81 -16.50
CA HIS A 106 5.36 -7.44 -17.85
C HIS A 106 6.47 -7.56 -18.91
N LEU A 107 7.57 -8.26 -18.61
CA LEU A 107 8.75 -8.32 -19.46
C LEU A 107 8.42 -8.83 -20.87
N SER A 108 7.58 -9.86 -20.96
CA SER A 108 7.14 -10.45 -22.23
C SER A 108 6.37 -9.46 -23.10
N ARG A 109 5.49 -8.68 -22.48
CA ARG A 109 4.73 -7.62 -23.16
C ARG A 109 5.63 -6.46 -23.53
N LEU A 110 6.61 -6.10 -22.72
CA LEU A 110 7.54 -5.00 -23.02
C LEU A 110 8.53 -5.38 -24.13
N ALA A 111 8.89 -6.67 -24.24
CA ALA A 111 9.85 -7.15 -25.24
C ALA A 111 9.43 -6.83 -26.68
N GLN A 112 8.13 -6.76 -26.96
CA GLN A 112 7.61 -6.41 -28.30
C GLN A 112 7.93 -4.97 -28.71
N TYR A 113 8.19 -4.07 -27.75
CA TYR A 113 8.49 -2.65 -27.99
C TYR A 113 9.99 -2.33 -28.00
N ARG A 114 10.86 -3.35 -27.92
CA ARG A 114 12.31 -3.17 -27.85
C ARG A 114 12.88 -2.61 -29.16
N ARG A 115 13.62 -1.49 -29.06
CA ARG A 115 14.33 -0.85 -30.19
C ARG A 115 15.80 -1.28 -30.33
N GLU A 116 16.50 -1.60 -29.25
CA GLU A 116 17.93 -1.98 -29.24
C GLU A 116 18.25 -3.14 -28.26
N LYS A 117 19.33 -3.91 -28.51
CA LYS A 117 19.80 -5.07 -27.69
C LYS A 117 20.79 -4.71 -26.57
N LYS A 118 20.56 -3.62 -25.83
CA LYS A 118 21.44 -3.18 -24.71
C LYS A 118 20.74 -3.14 -23.35
N SER A 119 19.66 -3.89 -23.18
CA SER A 119 18.74 -3.77 -22.02
C SER A 119 18.56 -5.11 -21.30
N LEU A 120 17.78 -5.11 -20.21
CA LEU A 120 17.34 -6.29 -19.44
C LEU A 120 16.79 -7.43 -20.32
N PHE A 121 16.35 -7.11 -21.53
CA PHE A 121 15.94 -8.08 -22.55
C PHE A 121 17.07 -8.97 -23.11
N ASN A 122 18.34 -8.76 -22.73
CA ASN A 122 19.45 -9.57 -23.24
C ASN A 122 19.46 -11.01 -22.70
N ASN A 123 18.84 -11.23 -21.54
CA ASN A 123 18.65 -12.57 -20.95
C ASN A 123 17.21 -13.09 -21.10
N TYR A 124 16.34 -12.35 -21.80
CA TYR A 124 14.95 -12.74 -21.97
C TYR A 124 14.84 -13.82 -23.05
N ASN A 125 14.46 -15.04 -22.65
CA ASN A 125 14.08 -16.10 -23.58
C ASN A 125 12.55 -16.10 -23.76
N PRO A 126 12.02 -15.82 -24.96
CA PRO A 126 10.58 -15.86 -25.20
C PRO A 126 9.96 -17.26 -25.02
N GLU A 127 10.74 -18.33 -25.15
CA GLU A 127 10.24 -19.72 -25.04
C GLU A 127 10.01 -20.16 -23.58
N SER A 128 10.59 -19.47 -22.59
CA SER A 128 10.40 -19.79 -21.16
C SER A 128 9.22 -19.07 -20.50
N HIS A 129 8.51 -18.22 -21.25
CA HIS A 129 7.39 -17.41 -20.77
C HIS A 129 6.13 -17.55 -21.65
N ALA A 130 6.03 -18.64 -22.40
CA ALA A 130 4.87 -18.99 -23.24
C ALA A 130 3.86 -19.86 -22.47
#